data_AF-A0A9W7CUD7-F1
#
_entry.id   AF-A0A9W7CUD7-F1
#
_cell.length_a   1.000
_cell.length_b   1.000
_cell.length_c   1.000
_cell.angle_alpha   90.00
_cell.angle_beta   90.00
_cell.angle_gamma   90.00
#
_symmetry.space_group_name_H-M   'P 1'
#
loop_
_entity.id
_entity.type
_entity.pdbx_description
1 polymer ?
#
loop_
_entity_poly.entity_id
_entity_poly.type
_entity_poly.pdbx_seq_one_letter_code
_entity_poly.pdbx_strand_id
1 'polypeptide(L)'
;MTNISAVSTRARTARSPINEGTVDTPGVDTLNINEQHTQAGPVVNKDAELNTEFSSKAKDFVQRRQAIIRFVHDAIAASVDRQMLNADNNGRGNTNEFKVGSLVLLATQNLDKHAVSDFGASKLVPRFIGPFTVLAKHGNAYTLDIMSSMRLHTKFYVGRLKPYAQHFDPSPDQSRAP
;
A
#
# COMPACT_ATOMS: atom_id res chain seq x y z
N MET A 1 -1.64 15.28 -45.18
CA MET A 1 -1.51 13.86 -44.78
C MET A 1 -1.03 13.83 -43.35
N THR A 2 -1.87 13.48 -42.39
CA THR A 2 -1.50 13.50 -40.96
C THR A 2 -2.03 12.22 -40.32
N ASN A 3 -1.13 11.27 -40.04
CA ASN A 3 -1.45 10.00 -39.38
C ASN A 3 -1.39 10.20 -37.86
N ILE A 4 -2.47 9.82 -37.16
CA ILE A 4 -2.59 9.84 -35.71
C ILE A 4 -2.63 8.40 -35.19
N SER A 5 -1.88 8.16 -34.12
CA SER A 5 -1.96 7.08 -33.13
C SER A 5 -1.51 5.67 -33.51
N ALA A 6 -0.40 5.26 -32.86
CA ALA A 6 -0.13 3.86 -32.54
C ALA A 6 -0.53 3.61 -31.08
N VAL A 7 -1.58 2.81 -30.86
CA VAL A 7 -1.93 2.24 -29.55
C VAL A 7 -1.04 1.01 -29.34
N SER A 8 -0.17 1.06 -28.32
CA SER A 8 0.71 -0.06 -27.97
C SER A 8 -0.04 -1.05 -27.08
N THR A 9 -0.42 -2.19 -27.63
CA THR A 9 -0.96 -3.34 -26.90
C THR A 9 0.20 -4.20 -26.39
N ARG A 10 0.50 -4.17 -25.08
CA ARG A 10 1.34 -5.19 -24.45
C ARG A 10 0.47 -6.31 -23.88
N ALA A 11 0.84 -7.54 -24.24
CA ALA A 11 0.18 -8.78 -23.88
C ALA A 11 0.18 -9.02 -22.36
N ARG A 12 -0.94 -9.54 -21.84
CA ARG A 12 -1.03 -10.06 -20.47
C ARG A 12 -0.55 -11.50 -20.43
N THR A 13 0.42 -11.78 -19.56
CA THR A 13 0.79 -13.14 -19.13
C THR A 13 -0.38 -13.78 -18.40
N ALA A 14 -0.85 -14.92 -18.90
CA ALA A 14 -1.93 -15.70 -18.30
C ALA A 14 -1.47 -16.38 -16.99
N ARG A 15 -2.28 -16.29 -15.94
CA ARG A 15 -2.14 -17.08 -14.71
C ARG A 15 -2.99 -18.36 -14.90
N SER A 16 -2.39 -19.53 -14.67
CA SER A 16 -2.98 -20.85 -14.90
C SER A 16 -4.31 -21.07 -14.15
N PRO A 17 -5.26 -21.86 -14.72
CA PRO A 17 -6.48 -22.21 -14.02
C PRO A 17 -6.24 -23.30 -12.97
N ILE A 18 -6.98 -23.18 -11.87
CA ILE A 18 -7.04 -24.12 -10.76
C ILE A 18 -7.99 -25.24 -11.15
N ASN A 19 -7.57 -26.49 -10.92
CA ASN A 19 -8.29 -27.72 -11.22
C ASN A 19 -9.34 -27.98 -10.12
N GLU A 20 -10.64 -27.95 -10.45
CA GLU A 20 -11.71 -28.45 -9.58
C GLU A 20 -12.44 -29.58 -10.28
N GLY A 21 -12.47 -30.72 -9.59
CA GLY A 21 -12.88 -32.02 -10.11
C GLY A 21 -14.38 -32.17 -10.32
N THR A 22 -14.66 -32.97 -11.34
CA THR A 22 -15.89 -33.68 -11.68
C THR A 22 -16.72 -34.11 -10.46
N VAL A 23 -18.01 -33.79 -10.48
CA VAL A 23 -19.03 -34.58 -9.80
C VAL A 23 -20.13 -34.88 -10.82
N ASP A 24 -20.17 -36.13 -11.28
CA ASP A 24 -21.24 -36.66 -12.12
C ASP A 24 -22.54 -36.79 -11.31
N THR A 25 -23.69 -36.55 -11.94
CA THR A 25 -24.98 -37.02 -11.42
C THR A 25 -25.81 -37.61 -12.56
N PRO A 26 -26.35 -38.83 -12.41
CA PRO A 26 -26.92 -39.59 -13.52
C PRO A 26 -28.42 -39.32 -13.72
N GLY A 27 -28.82 -39.27 -15.00
CA GLY A 27 -30.07 -39.85 -15.52
C GLY A 27 -31.39 -39.14 -15.22
N VAL A 28 -32.00 -38.54 -16.25
CA VAL A 28 -33.45 -38.64 -16.46
C VAL A 28 -33.73 -38.75 -17.96
N ASP A 29 -34.44 -39.81 -18.33
CA ASP A 29 -34.69 -40.26 -19.69
C ASP A 29 -35.51 -39.26 -20.53
N THR A 30 -35.08 -39.10 -21.77
CA THR A 30 -35.80 -38.42 -22.84
C THR A 30 -37.01 -39.25 -23.24
N LEU A 31 -38.23 -38.80 -22.93
CA LEU A 31 -39.44 -39.28 -23.60
C LEU A 31 -40.12 -38.13 -24.35
N ASN A 32 -39.84 -38.15 -25.64
CA ASN A 32 -40.55 -37.51 -26.73
C ASN A 32 -41.96 -38.10 -26.87
N ILE A 33 -43.00 -37.28 -26.77
CA ILE A 33 -44.30 -37.57 -27.38
C ILE A 33 -44.93 -36.29 -27.90
N ASN A 34 -45.13 -36.32 -29.20
CA ASN A 34 -45.77 -35.32 -30.03
C ASN A 34 -47.28 -35.45 -29.84
N GLU A 35 -47.96 -34.39 -29.42
CA GLU A 35 -49.39 -34.26 -29.67
C GLU A 35 -49.67 -32.91 -30.34
N GLN A 36 -50.01 -33.01 -31.62
CA GLN A 36 -50.55 -31.94 -32.42
C GLN A 36 -52.00 -31.70 -31.98
N HIS A 37 -52.31 -30.51 -31.49
CA HIS A 37 -53.69 -30.00 -31.58
C HIS A 37 -53.72 -28.47 -31.74
N THR A 38 -54.29 -28.09 -32.88
CA THR A 38 -55.08 -26.88 -33.17
C THR A 38 -54.40 -25.52 -33.05
N GLN A 39 -54.14 -24.93 -34.23
CA GLN A 39 -53.80 -23.53 -34.44
C GLN A 39 -54.92 -22.60 -33.93
N ALA A 40 -54.73 -22.04 -32.75
CA ALA A 40 -55.37 -20.79 -32.33
C ALA A 40 -54.49 -19.60 -32.76
N GLY A 41 -55.09 -18.48 -33.17
CA GLY A 41 -54.40 -17.27 -33.63
C GLY A 41 -53.44 -16.65 -32.59
N PRO A 42 -52.78 -15.52 -32.89
CA PRO A 42 -51.71 -14.98 -32.05
C PRO A 42 -52.29 -14.47 -30.72
N VAL A 43 -52.30 -15.33 -29.70
CA VAL A 43 -52.45 -14.92 -28.31
C VAL A 43 -51.13 -14.33 -27.88
N VAL A 44 -51.08 -13.00 -27.81
CA VAL A 44 -49.97 -12.27 -27.20
C VAL A 44 -49.92 -12.69 -25.72
N ASN A 45 -49.03 -13.65 -25.42
CA ASN A 45 -48.78 -14.16 -24.07
C ASN A 45 -48.04 -13.09 -23.27
N LYS A 46 -48.81 -12.14 -22.73
CA LYS A 46 -48.33 -10.98 -21.95
C LYS A 46 -47.40 -11.38 -20.80
N ASP A 47 -47.61 -12.57 -20.22
CA ASP A 47 -46.79 -13.09 -19.11
C ASP A 47 -45.38 -13.54 -19.54
N ALA A 48 -45.24 -14.07 -20.77
CA ALA A 48 -43.93 -14.46 -21.31
C ALA A 48 -43.09 -13.22 -21.69
N GLU A 49 -43.75 -12.17 -22.16
CA GLU A 49 -43.14 -10.89 -22.52
C GLU A 49 -42.63 -10.16 -21.26
N LEU A 50 -43.42 -10.12 -20.19
CA LEU A 50 -43.04 -9.54 -18.89
C LEU A 50 -41.88 -10.30 -18.22
N ASN A 51 -41.88 -11.64 -18.28
CA ASN A 51 -40.78 -12.45 -17.73
C ASN A 51 -39.48 -12.27 -18.52
N THR A 52 -39.58 -12.07 -19.84
CA THR A 52 -38.43 -11.78 -20.70
C THR A 52 -37.86 -10.38 -20.41
N GLU A 53 -38.72 -9.38 -20.25
CA GLU A 53 -38.33 -8.02 -19.91
C GLU A 53 -37.68 -7.95 -18.51
N PHE A 54 -38.27 -8.62 -17.52
CA PHE A 54 -37.70 -8.70 -16.17
C PHE A 54 -36.34 -9.40 -16.17
N SER A 55 -36.21 -10.52 -16.88
CA SER A 55 -34.93 -11.23 -17.04
C SER A 55 -33.87 -10.37 -17.74
N SER A 56 -34.27 -9.57 -18.73
CA SER A 56 -33.40 -8.59 -19.39
C SER A 56 -32.91 -7.52 -18.42
N LYS A 57 -33.83 -6.89 -17.67
CA LYS A 57 -33.48 -5.86 -16.67
C LYS A 57 -32.56 -6.39 -15.57
N ALA A 58 -32.77 -7.64 -15.12
CA ALA A 58 -31.90 -8.29 -14.16
C ALA A 58 -30.49 -8.52 -14.72
N LYS A 59 -30.37 -8.96 -15.98
CA LYS A 59 -29.08 -9.11 -16.67
C LYS A 59 -28.36 -7.78 -16.81
N ASP A 60 -29.06 -6.72 -17.21
CA ASP A 60 -28.49 -5.37 -17.34
C ASP A 60 -27.96 -4.85 -16.00
N PHE A 61 -28.69 -5.08 -14.92
CA PHE A 61 -28.26 -4.73 -13.56
C PHE A 61 -26.96 -5.44 -13.17
N VAL A 62 -26.91 -6.77 -13.36
CA VAL A 62 -25.71 -7.58 -13.06
C VAL A 62 -24.52 -7.11 -13.89
N GLN A 63 -24.69 -6.92 -15.19
CA GLN A 63 -23.64 -6.45 -16.09
C GLN A 63 -23.11 -5.07 -15.68
N ARG A 64 -24.01 -4.14 -15.33
CA ARG A 64 -23.62 -2.80 -14.86
C ARG A 64 -22.82 -2.89 -13.56
N ARG A 65 -23.26 -3.72 -12.60
CA ARG A 65 -22.52 -3.91 -11.34
C ARG A 65 -21.15 -4.53 -11.56
N GLN A 66 -21.05 -5.55 -12.41
CA GLN A 66 -19.76 -6.14 -12.79
C GLN A 66 -18.85 -5.11 -13.46
N ALA A 67 -19.38 -4.24 -14.32
CA ALA A 67 -18.61 -3.17 -14.95
C ALA A 67 -18.05 -2.19 -13.93
N ILE A 68 -18.87 -1.78 -12.95
CA ILE A 68 -18.43 -0.89 -11.87
C ILE A 68 -17.35 -1.57 -11.02
N ILE A 69 -17.51 -2.84 -10.66
CA ILE A 69 -16.52 -3.56 -9.85
C ILE A 69 -15.17 -3.64 -10.59
N ARG A 70 -15.18 -4.01 -11.88
CA ARG A 70 -13.97 -4.03 -12.71
C ARG A 70 -13.30 -2.65 -12.76
N PHE A 71 -14.08 -1.61 -13.01
CA PHE A 71 -13.57 -0.23 -13.05
C PHE A 71 -12.91 0.17 -11.72
N VAL A 72 -13.54 -0.15 -10.58
CA VAL A 72 -12.98 0.16 -9.26
C VAL A 72 -11.68 -0.60 -9.02
N HIS A 73 -11.63 -1.89 -9.36
CA HIS A 73 -10.40 -2.68 -9.24
C HIS A 73 -9.26 -2.11 -10.09
N ASP A 74 -9.54 -1.75 -11.34
CA ASP A 74 -8.56 -1.17 -12.25
C ASP A 74 -8.07 0.20 -11.74
N ALA A 75 -8.97 1.03 -11.19
CA ALA A 75 -8.61 2.33 -10.61
C ALA A 75 -7.74 2.18 -9.35
N ILE A 76 -8.02 1.18 -8.50
CA ILE A 76 -7.20 0.88 -7.32
C ILE A 76 -5.81 0.40 -7.77
N ALA A 77 -5.74 -0.54 -8.72
CA ALA A 77 -4.48 -1.05 -9.24
C ALA A 77 -3.62 0.08 -9.83
N ALA A 78 -4.21 0.91 -10.69
CA ALA A 78 -3.53 2.07 -11.27
C ALA A 78 -3.08 3.09 -10.20
N SER A 79 -3.85 3.25 -9.12
CA SER A 79 -3.45 4.13 -8.01
C SER A 79 -2.25 3.57 -7.23
N VAL A 80 -2.25 2.25 -6.96
CA VAL A 80 -1.12 1.56 -6.32
C VAL A 80 0.15 1.67 -7.16
N ASP A 81 0.05 1.44 -8.48
CA ASP A 81 1.20 1.55 -9.39
C ASP A 81 1.78 2.97 -9.40
N ARG A 82 0.93 4.00 -9.40
CA ARG A 82 1.36 5.40 -9.31
C ARG A 82 2.02 5.71 -7.96
N GLN A 83 1.46 5.19 -6.86
CA GLN A 83 2.05 5.38 -5.53
C GLN A 83 3.43 4.73 -5.44
N MET A 84 3.60 3.53 -6.00
CA MET A 84 4.89 2.84 -6.07
C MET A 84 5.90 3.67 -6.86
N LEU A 85 5.55 4.09 -8.08
CA LEU A 85 6.42 4.92 -8.91
C LEU A 85 6.81 6.24 -8.23
N ASN A 86 5.87 6.91 -7.58
CA ASN A 86 6.15 8.13 -6.83
C ASN A 86 7.04 7.86 -5.61
N ALA A 87 6.82 6.76 -4.88
CA ALA A 87 7.62 6.39 -3.73
C ALA A 87 9.06 6.01 -4.13
N ASP A 88 9.24 5.36 -5.28
CA ASP A 88 10.55 5.01 -5.82
C ASP A 88 11.32 6.26 -6.29
N ASN A 89 10.63 7.15 -7.03
CA ASN A 89 11.22 8.40 -7.53
C ASN A 89 11.53 9.41 -6.41
N ASN A 90 10.62 9.56 -5.44
CA ASN A 90 10.84 10.36 -4.23
C ASN A 90 11.45 9.53 -3.09
N GLY A 91 12.13 8.44 -3.43
CA GLY A 91 12.77 7.54 -2.50
C GLY A 91 13.59 8.29 -1.45
N ARG A 92 13.75 7.66 -0.29
CA ARG A 92 14.41 8.30 0.85
C ARG A 92 15.93 8.37 0.59
N GLY A 93 16.42 9.50 0.07
CA GLY A 93 17.81 9.73 -0.34
C GLY A 93 18.85 9.78 0.81
N ASN A 94 18.56 9.18 1.96
CA ASN A 94 19.44 9.23 3.12
C ASN A 94 20.40 8.04 3.08
N THR A 95 21.65 8.30 2.70
CA THR A 95 22.72 7.29 2.58
C THR A 95 23.59 7.19 3.84
N ASN A 96 23.19 7.84 4.93
CA ASN A 96 23.95 7.80 6.18
C ASN A 96 24.01 6.37 6.72
N GLU A 97 25.15 5.97 7.26
CA GLU A 97 25.29 4.70 7.96
C GLU A 97 25.90 4.92 9.34
N PHE A 98 25.37 4.20 10.32
CA PHE A 98 25.82 4.29 11.71
C PHE A 98 26.29 2.92 12.18
N LYS A 99 27.39 2.89 12.93
CA LYS A 99 27.87 1.65 13.54
C LYS A 99 27.12 1.40 14.85
N VAL A 100 26.91 0.13 15.19
CA VAL A 100 26.45 -0.23 16.54
C VAL A 100 27.46 0.30 17.57
N GLY A 101 26.98 0.90 18.64
CA GLY A 101 27.77 1.59 19.66
C GLY A 101 28.11 3.05 19.33
N SER A 102 27.85 3.52 18.11
CA SER A 102 28.06 4.95 17.79
C SER A 102 26.98 5.83 18.43
N LEU A 103 27.36 7.05 18.79
CA LEU A 103 26.46 8.07 19.30
C LEU A 103 25.83 8.83 18.12
N VAL A 104 24.51 9.00 18.18
CA VAL A 104 23.73 9.70 17.17
C VAL A 104 22.76 10.68 17.80
N LEU A 105 22.49 11.77 17.09
CA LEU A 105 21.43 12.71 17.41
C LEU A 105 20.13 12.30 16.72
N LEU A 106 19.01 12.39 17.44
CA LEU A 106 17.68 12.08 16.92
C LEU A 106 16.90 13.36 16.56
N ALA A 107 16.35 13.43 15.35
CA ALA A 107 15.50 14.54 14.91
C ALA A 107 14.18 14.60 15.69
N THR A 108 13.82 15.78 16.16
CA THR A 108 12.58 16.02 16.95
C THR A 108 11.32 16.15 16.11
N GLN A 109 11.45 16.28 14.79
CA GLN A 109 10.32 16.36 13.87
C GLN A 109 9.42 15.13 14.01
N ASN A 110 8.12 15.31 14.28
CA ASN A 110 7.16 14.22 14.48
C ASN A 110 7.55 13.28 15.64
N LEU A 111 8.20 13.79 16.70
CA LEU A 111 8.19 13.13 18.00
C LEU A 111 6.95 13.54 18.79
N ASP A 112 6.53 12.67 19.69
CA ASP A 112 5.45 12.98 20.59
C ASP A 112 5.82 14.15 21.51
N LYS A 113 4.86 15.04 21.77
CA LYS A 113 5.09 16.27 22.55
C LYS A 113 5.64 16.00 23.95
N HIS A 114 5.24 14.88 24.55
CA HIS A 114 5.70 14.47 25.88
C HIS A 114 7.15 13.97 25.90
N ALA A 115 7.69 13.52 24.77
CA ALA A 115 9.07 13.06 24.69
C ALA A 115 10.07 14.23 24.59
N VAL A 116 9.58 15.43 24.28
CA VAL A 116 10.37 16.66 24.15
C VAL A 116 9.95 17.73 25.16
N SER A 117 9.08 17.40 26.12
CA SER A 117 8.58 18.36 27.11
C SER A 117 9.68 18.93 28.00
N ASP A 118 10.73 18.14 28.26
CA ASP A 118 11.85 18.52 29.10
C ASP A 118 12.68 19.65 28.48
N PHE A 119 12.55 19.88 27.17
CA PHE A 119 13.18 20.99 26.45
C PHE A 119 12.32 22.27 26.44
N GLY A 120 11.18 22.27 27.15
CA GLY A 120 10.30 23.42 27.30
C GLY A 120 9.24 23.54 26.19
N ALA A 121 8.89 24.78 25.84
CA ALA A 121 7.85 25.04 24.85
C ALA A 121 8.24 24.50 23.46
N SER A 122 7.28 23.98 22.70
CA SER A 122 7.51 23.34 21.39
C SER A 122 8.31 24.18 20.38
N LYS A 123 8.31 25.52 20.51
CA LYS A 123 9.08 26.43 19.64
C LYS A 123 10.57 26.52 19.99
N LEU A 124 10.95 26.12 21.20
CA LEU A 124 12.32 26.19 21.73
C LEU A 124 13.01 24.82 21.78
N VAL A 125 12.28 23.75 21.40
CA VAL A 125 12.85 22.41 21.33
C VAL A 125 13.94 22.37 20.25
N PRO A 126 15.14 21.88 20.56
CA PRO A 126 16.19 21.69 19.57
C PRO A 126 15.72 20.82 18.39
N ARG A 127 16.22 21.10 17.19
CA ARG A 127 15.91 20.29 15.99
C ARG A 127 16.37 18.83 16.13
N PHE A 128 17.43 18.60 16.89
CA PHE A 128 17.99 17.30 17.20
C PHE A 128 18.27 17.20 18.69
N ILE A 129 17.98 16.04 19.29
CA ILE A 129 18.15 15.78 20.72
C ILE A 129 19.05 14.57 20.96
N GLY A 130 19.75 14.62 22.11
CA GLY A 130 20.56 13.57 22.72
C GLY A 130 21.73 13.07 21.88
N PRO A 131 22.87 12.69 22.46
CA PRO A 131 23.59 11.55 21.94
C PRO A 131 22.90 10.27 22.44
N PHE A 132 22.32 9.50 21.53
CA PHE A 132 21.78 8.16 21.81
C PHE A 132 22.70 7.10 21.23
N THR A 133 22.85 5.98 21.93
CA THR A 133 23.67 4.86 21.46
C THR A 133 22.89 4.01 20.47
N VAL A 134 23.50 3.68 19.34
CA VAL A 134 22.94 2.72 18.39
C VAL A 134 23.10 1.30 18.93
N LEU A 135 22.00 0.59 19.19
CA LEU A 135 22.01 -0.80 19.68
C LEU A 135 22.01 -1.83 18.55
N ALA A 136 21.31 -1.57 17.44
CA ALA A 136 21.22 -2.49 16.32
C ALA A 136 20.89 -1.76 15.00
N LYS A 137 21.34 -2.33 13.86
CA LYS A 137 20.97 -1.90 12.50
C LYS A 137 19.97 -2.89 11.89
N HIS A 138 18.92 -2.37 11.27
CA HIS A 138 17.86 -3.11 10.59
C HIS A 138 17.57 -2.48 9.22
N GLY A 139 18.41 -2.78 8.23
CA GLY A 139 18.36 -2.12 6.92
C GLY A 139 18.56 -0.60 7.06
N ASN A 140 17.53 0.18 6.74
CA ASN A 140 17.54 1.64 6.85
C ASN A 140 16.96 2.17 8.18
N ALA A 141 16.79 1.31 9.18
CA ALA A 141 16.35 1.69 10.51
C ALA A 141 17.36 1.24 11.57
N TYR A 142 17.43 1.97 12.68
CA TYR A 142 18.33 1.70 13.79
C TYR A 142 17.56 1.66 15.10
N THR A 143 17.89 0.71 15.95
CA THR A 143 17.40 0.67 17.33
C THR A 143 18.33 1.53 18.18
N LEU A 144 17.78 2.51 18.88
CA LEU A 144 18.51 3.40 19.78
C LEU A 144 18.24 3.01 21.24
N ASP A 145 19.24 3.22 22.07
CA ASP A 145 19.09 3.19 23.53
C ASP A 145 18.42 4.50 23.98
N ILE A 146 17.10 4.46 24.07
CA ILE A 146 16.29 5.60 24.53
C ILE A 146 15.80 5.34 25.94
N MET A 147 15.92 6.35 26.79
CA MET A 147 15.37 6.33 28.14
C MET A 147 13.87 5.99 28.12
N SER A 148 13.48 4.99 28.89
CA SER A 148 12.08 4.52 28.97
C SER A 148 11.10 5.62 29.42
N SER A 149 11.57 6.62 30.18
CA SER A 149 10.81 7.81 30.59
C SER A 149 10.26 8.61 29.40
N MET A 150 10.97 8.63 28.27
CA MET A 150 10.54 9.36 27.06
C MET A 150 9.38 8.68 26.34
N ARG A 151 9.10 7.40 26.65
CA ARG A 151 8.01 6.59 26.06
C ARG A 151 8.00 6.55 24.53
N LEU A 152 9.14 6.79 23.89
CA LEU A 152 9.31 6.71 22.45
C LEU A 152 9.53 5.27 21.99
N HIS A 153 9.13 4.98 20.75
CA HIS A 153 9.60 3.77 20.08
C HIS A 153 11.12 3.79 19.95
N THR A 154 11.78 2.63 20.07
CA THR A 154 13.25 2.56 20.03
C THR A 154 13.83 2.50 18.61
N LYS A 155 13.04 2.15 17.59
CA LYS A 155 13.51 2.04 16.21
C LYS A 155 13.24 3.30 15.40
N PHE A 156 14.27 3.85 14.76
CA PHE A 156 14.16 5.06 13.95
C PHE A 156 14.73 4.84 12.56
N TYR A 157 14.05 5.42 11.58
CA TYR A 157 14.54 5.49 10.22
C TYR A 157 15.80 6.38 10.13
N VAL A 158 16.78 5.96 9.34
CA VAL A 158 18.13 6.55 9.25
C VAL A 158 18.15 8.04 8.90
N GLY A 159 17.18 8.52 8.11
CA GLY A 159 17.07 9.94 7.77
C GLY A 159 16.68 10.84 8.95
N ARG A 160 16.27 10.26 10.09
CA ARG A 160 16.02 10.99 11.35
C ARG A 160 17.25 11.07 12.25
N LEU A 161 18.37 10.45 11.86
CA LEU A 161 19.57 10.36 12.67
C LEU A 161 20.67 11.22 12.07
N LYS A 162 21.46 11.84 12.94
CA LYS A 162 22.65 12.61 12.56
C LYS A 162 23.84 12.11 13.39
N PRO A 163 25.05 12.00 12.81
CA PRO A 163 26.24 11.65 13.60
C PRO A 163 26.44 12.65 14.74
N TYR A 164 26.75 12.14 15.93
CA TYR A 164 27.18 12.99 17.04
C TYR A 164 28.69 13.24 16.94
N ALA A 165 29.08 14.50 16.76
CA ALA A 165 30.48 14.92 16.86
C ALA A 165 30.73 15.38 18.29
N GLN A 166 31.51 14.60 19.05
CA GLN A 166 31.93 15.02 20.37
C GLN A 166 32.93 16.17 20.20
N HIS A 167 32.55 17.37 20.65
CA HIS A 167 33.50 18.48 20.74
C HIS A 167 34.53 18.10 21.80
N PHE A 168 35.73 17.74 21.36
CA PHE A 168 36.88 17.61 22.23
C PHE A 168 37.46 19.01 22.39
N ASP A 169 37.14 19.69 23.48
CA ASP A 169 37.86 20.90 23.86
C ASP A 169 39.24 20.45 24.36
N PRO A 170 40.35 20.76 23.66
CA PRO A 170 41.66 20.53 24.23
C PRO A 170 41.77 21.46 25.44
N SER A 171 41.71 20.88 26.64
CA SER A 171 42.04 21.59 27.87
C SER A 171 43.43 22.22 27.68
N PRO A 172 43.59 23.55 27.80
CA PRO A 172 44.90 24.16 27.79
C PRO A 172 45.59 23.73 29.07
N ASP A 173 46.37 22.66 28.97
CA ASP A 173 47.27 22.20 30.02
C ASP A 173 48.16 23.38 30.43
N GLN A 174 47.91 23.91 31.63
CA GLN A 174 48.70 24.94 32.27
C GLN A 174 50.02 24.32 32.74
N SER A 175 50.89 23.97 31.80
CA SER A 175 52.31 23.74 32.10
C SER A 175 53.05 25.08 32.00
N ARG A 176 52.87 25.92 33.03
CA ARG A 176 53.78 27.04 33.33
C ARG A 176 54.51 26.79 34.65
N ALA A 177 55.68 26.15 34.51
CA ALA A 177 56.98 26.45 35.15
C ALA A 177 57.08 26.38 36.70
N PRO A 178 58.28 26.41 37.31
CA PRO A 178 59.60 26.84 36.82
C PRO A 178 60.43 25.77 36.11
#